data_AF-A0A418BJ32-F1
#
_entry.id   AF-A0A418BJ32-F1
#
_cell.length_a   1.000
_cell.length_b   1.000
_cell.length_c   1.000
_cell.angle_alpha   90.00
_cell.angle_beta   90.00
_cell.angle_gamma   90.00
#
_symmetry.space_group_name_H-M   'P 1'
#
loop_
_entity.id
_entity.type
_entity.pdbx_description
1 polymer ?
#
loop_
_entity_poly.entity_id
_entity_poly.type
_entity_poly.pdbx_seq_one_letter_code
_entity_poly.pdbx_strand_id
1 'polypeptide(L)'
;MWERYLLNYSVGLKKWLLHEDVIDVDIEGVQHTEMALSTERMLAWDPDHHAISFPGLLPDMSWAFTSSRKPGYTKAGIWGRFMGLTGWKEGAHHEATYVPRVPADPLSAIKHHVLHSQAVQTVIENAEKAAPNKEVRALMEAQVLEMLSKMAATVNYKSVRVAGWLLRKVWRQMYDKIIVDEGGLETIRNLVKAREGPLVLIPTHRSYIDFLMMTYLFFAYNIPVPHIFAGEDFLNMGPMTQVLREGGAFFVRRSFKDDALYTAVFSEYTQVC
;
A
#
# COMPACT_ATOMS: atom_id res chain seq x y z
N MET A 1 -23.21 11.85 7.92
CA MET A 1 -22.47 11.17 9.02
C MET A 1 -21.07 10.73 8.57
N TRP A 2 -20.93 10.16 7.36
CA TRP A 2 -19.65 9.70 6.79
C TRP A 2 -18.70 10.79 6.31
N GLU A 3 -19.20 11.86 5.72
CA GLU A 3 -18.39 13.05 5.39
C GLU A 3 -17.67 13.60 6.62
N ARG A 4 -18.36 13.66 7.77
CA ARG A 4 -17.75 14.09 9.04
C ARG A 4 -16.64 13.16 9.52
N TYR A 5 -16.73 11.85 9.27
CA TYR A 5 -15.69 10.91 9.68
C TYR A 5 -14.44 11.06 8.80
N LEU A 6 -14.62 11.12 7.48
CA LEU A 6 -13.54 11.34 6.51
C LEU A 6 -12.87 12.71 6.72
N LEU A 7 -13.67 13.74 6.98
CA LEU A 7 -13.22 15.09 7.34
C LEU A 7 -12.40 15.07 8.63
N ASN A 8 -12.91 14.45 9.70
CA ASN A 8 -12.18 14.37 10.96
C ASN A 8 -10.89 13.55 10.84
N TYR A 9 -10.88 12.51 10.01
CA TYR A 9 -9.69 11.71 9.74
C TYR A 9 -8.64 12.51 8.97
N SER A 10 -9.02 13.17 7.88
CA SER A 10 -8.10 13.97 7.05
C SER A 10 -7.61 15.24 7.75
N VAL A 11 -8.48 15.96 8.48
CA VAL A 11 -8.09 17.06 9.39
C VAL A 11 -7.18 16.54 10.49
N GLY A 12 -7.51 15.37 11.06
CA GLY A 12 -6.69 14.74 12.09
C GLY A 12 -5.29 14.41 11.59
N LEU A 13 -5.18 13.86 10.38
CA LEU A 13 -3.93 13.49 9.75
C LEU A 13 -3.08 14.71 9.39
N LYS A 14 -3.66 15.73 8.74
CA LYS A 14 -2.95 16.98 8.42
C LYS A 14 -2.47 17.72 9.67
N LYS A 15 -3.34 17.86 10.67
CA LYS A 15 -3.07 18.64 11.89
C LYS A 15 -2.09 17.95 12.83
N TRP A 16 -2.32 16.67 13.08
CA TRP A 16 -1.63 15.96 14.17
C TRP A 16 -0.50 15.07 13.69
N LEU A 17 -0.50 14.64 12.42
CA LEU A 17 0.54 13.75 11.87
C LEU A 17 1.51 14.49 10.94
N LEU A 18 1.00 15.36 10.09
CA LEU A 18 1.82 16.07 9.09
C LEU A 18 2.23 17.48 9.52
N HIS A 19 1.66 18.00 10.62
CA HIS A 19 1.91 19.35 11.15
C HIS A 19 1.74 20.47 10.11
N GLU A 20 0.84 20.27 9.14
CA GLU A 20 0.51 21.28 8.14
C GLU A 20 -0.47 22.31 8.72
N ASP A 21 -0.33 23.58 8.31
CA ASP A 21 -1.31 24.61 8.63
C ASP A 21 -2.68 24.24 8.03
N VAL A 22 -3.63 23.98 8.92
CA VAL A 22 -5.01 23.66 8.54
C VAL A 22 -5.75 24.96 8.29
N ILE A 23 -5.72 25.42 7.04
CA ILE A 23 -6.70 26.38 6.53
C ILE A 23 -8.05 25.66 6.55
N ASP A 24 -9.12 26.30 7.03
CA ASP A 24 -10.48 25.75 6.90
C ASP A 24 -10.66 25.33 5.44
N VAL A 25 -10.79 24.02 5.22
CA VAL A 25 -10.90 23.47 3.87
C VAL A 25 -12.24 23.97 3.37
N ASP A 26 -12.20 24.82 2.35
CA ASP A 26 -13.38 25.23 1.62
C ASP A 26 -14.18 23.96 1.28
N ILE A 27 -15.40 23.87 1.80
CA ILE A 27 -16.27 22.71 1.57
C ILE A 27 -16.64 22.65 0.08
N GLU A 28 -16.51 23.77 -0.66
CA GLU A 28 -16.57 23.82 -2.12
C GLU A 28 -15.29 23.28 -2.78
N GLY A 29 -14.15 23.33 -2.08
CA GLY A 29 -12.82 22.88 -2.52
C GLY A 29 -12.51 21.40 -2.24
N VAL A 30 -13.30 20.72 -1.39
CA VAL A 30 -13.48 19.27 -1.55
C VAL A 30 -14.35 19.10 -2.78
N GLN A 31 -13.75 19.28 -3.97
CA GLN A 31 -14.33 18.68 -5.15
C GLN A 31 -14.51 17.22 -4.81
N HIS A 32 -15.76 16.80 -4.64
CA HIS A 32 -16.13 15.47 -5.08
C HIS A 32 -15.68 15.41 -6.54
N THR A 33 -14.44 15.00 -6.79
CA THR A 33 -14.18 14.23 -8.00
C THR A 33 -15.19 13.10 -7.89
N GLU A 34 -16.19 13.12 -8.78
CA GLU A 34 -17.12 12.04 -9.01
C GLU A 34 -16.37 10.79 -9.50
N MET A 35 -15.34 10.35 -8.76
CA MET A 35 -14.77 9.02 -8.87
C MET A 35 -15.68 8.07 -8.10
N ALA A 36 -16.94 7.99 -8.54
CA ALA A 36 -17.76 6.83 -8.27
C ALA A 36 -17.26 5.74 -9.21
N LEU A 37 -16.70 4.66 -8.65
CA LEU A 37 -16.34 3.46 -9.39
C LEU A 37 -17.63 2.81 -9.93
N SER A 38 -18.12 3.27 -11.08
CA SER A 38 -19.30 2.70 -11.74
C SER A 38 -19.18 2.68 -13.27
N THR A 39 -18.82 1.54 -13.84
CA THR A 39 -19.18 1.13 -15.21
C THR A 39 -19.55 -0.35 -15.30
N GLU A 40 -20.53 -0.64 -16.13
CA GLU A 40 -21.14 -1.96 -16.21
C GLU A 40 -20.32 -3.01 -17.00
N ARG A 41 -19.14 -3.51 -16.58
CA ARG A 41 -18.69 -4.87 -17.01
C ARG A 41 -17.37 -5.32 -16.39
N MET A 42 -17.44 -6.30 -15.48
CA MET A 42 -16.28 -7.17 -15.22
C MET A 42 -16.28 -8.41 -16.13
N LEU A 43 -17.45 -8.83 -16.62
CA LEU A 43 -17.59 -9.97 -17.53
C LEU A 43 -17.17 -9.66 -18.98
N ALA A 44 -16.92 -8.40 -19.31
CA ALA A 44 -16.27 -8.01 -20.57
C ALA A 44 -14.87 -7.42 -20.35
N TRP A 45 -14.33 -7.48 -19.13
CA TRP A 45 -12.90 -7.31 -18.94
C TRP A 45 -12.24 -8.57 -19.48
N ASP A 46 -11.83 -8.47 -20.74
CA ASP A 46 -11.04 -9.47 -21.42
C ASP A 46 -9.58 -9.34 -20.94
N PRO A 47 -9.09 -10.26 -20.08
CA PRO A 47 -7.66 -10.28 -19.75
C PRO A 47 -6.80 -10.60 -20.99
N ASP A 48 -7.42 -11.08 -22.08
CA ASP A 48 -6.84 -11.45 -23.36
C ASP A 48 -7.05 -10.38 -24.44
N HIS A 49 -6.81 -9.10 -24.13
CA HIS A 49 -6.51 -8.11 -25.18
C HIS A 49 -5.30 -8.50 -26.07
N HIS A 50 -4.68 -9.66 -25.83
CA HIS A 50 -3.71 -10.30 -26.69
C HIS A 50 -4.15 -11.73 -26.98
N ALA A 51 -4.36 -12.02 -28.27
CA ALA A 51 -4.61 -13.35 -28.77
C ALA A 51 -3.68 -14.39 -28.11
N ILE A 52 -4.31 -15.49 -27.66
CA ILE A 52 -3.74 -16.71 -27.10
C ILE A 52 -3.53 -16.67 -25.57
N SER A 53 -4.63 -16.69 -24.81
CA SER A 53 -4.68 -17.49 -23.59
C SER A 53 -4.57 -18.97 -23.94
N PHE A 54 -3.77 -19.72 -23.20
CA PHE A 54 -3.88 -21.18 -23.25
C PHE A 54 -5.29 -21.54 -22.78
N PRO A 55 -6.11 -22.21 -23.62
CA PRO A 55 -7.43 -22.62 -23.20
C PRO A 55 -7.26 -23.58 -22.01
N GLY A 56 -7.64 -23.13 -20.82
CA GLY A 56 -8.01 -23.98 -19.69
C GLY A 56 -6.97 -24.33 -18.63
N LEU A 57 -5.65 -24.21 -18.83
CA LEU A 57 -4.70 -24.78 -17.85
C LEU A 57 -4.14 -23.81 -16.80
N LEU A 58 -3.66 -22.61 -17.15
CA LEU A 58 -3.00 -21.70 -16.18
C LEU A 58 -3.23 -20.17 -16.37
N PRO A 59 -4.36 -19.67 -16.90
CA PRO A 59 -4.53 -18.24 -17.21
C PRO A 59 -4.38 -17.31 -15.98
N ASP A 60 -4.78 -17.77 -14.79
CA ASP A 60 -4.65 -17.00 -13.56
C ASP A 60 -3.17 -16.84 -13.14
N MET A 61 -2.39 -17.90 -13.26
CA MET A 61 -0.97 -17.89 -12.89
C MET A 61 -0.16 -17.09 -13.90
N SER A 62 -0.39 -17.30 -15.19
CA SER A 62 0.29 -16.51 -16.23
C SER A 62 0.08 -15.03 -15.99
N TRP A 63 -1.17 -14.57 -15.82
CA TRP A 63 -1.50 -13.17 -15.53
C TRP A 63 -0.78 -12.63 -14.28
N ALA A 64 -0.86 -13.31 -13.14
CA ALA A 64 -0.29 -12.81 -11.88
C ALA A 64 1.26 -12.72 -11.92
N PHE A 65 1.91 -13.58 -12.71
CA PHE A 65 3.37 -13.62 -12.78
C PHE A 65 3.97 -12.82 -13.95
N THR A 66 3.15 -12.44 -14.95
CA THR A 66 3.52 -11.54 -16.05
C THR A 66 3.07 -10.10 -15.81
N SER A 67 2.04 -9.86 -14.99
CA SER A 67 1.60 -8.51 -14.65
C SER A 67 2.71 -7.70 -13.96
N SER A 68 2.75 -6.41 -14.30
CA SER A 68 3.66 -5.39 -13.77
C SER A 68 5.15 -5.69 -13.96
N ARG A 69 5.50 -6.48 -14.97
CA ARG A 69 6.88 -6.63 -15.45
C ARG A 69 7.19 -5.50 -16.43
N LYS A 70 8.46 -5.06 -16.45
CA LYS A 70 8.96 -4.19 -17.53
C LYS A 70 8.87 -4.98 -18.85
N PRO A 71 8.51 -4.32 -19.97
CA PRO A 71 8.50 -4.94 -21.30
C PRO A 71 9.78 -5.73 -21.60
N GLY A 72 9.65 -6.90 -22.23
CA GLY A 72 10.75 -7.80 -22.59
C GLY A 72 10.93 -9.01 -21.67
N TYR A 73 10.00 -9.25 -20.74
CA TYR A 73 10.08 -10.39 -19.81
C TYR A 73 9.95 -11.75 -20.51
N THR A 74 9.25 -11.82 -21.65
CA THR A 74 9.21 -12.99 -22.55
C THR A 74 10.60 -13.50 -22.95
N LYS A 75 11.60 -12.61 -22.99
CA LYS A 75 12.97 -12.92 -23.41
C LYS A 75 13.91 -13.17 -22.23
N ALA A 76 13.47 -12.95 -20.98
CA ALA A 76 14.30 -12.97 -19.78
C ALA A 76 13.74 -13.89 -18.66
N GLY A 77 14.61 -14.71 -18.07
CA GLY A 77 14.26 -15.62 -16.97
C GLY A 77 13.60 -16.94 -17.40
N ILE A 78 13.61 -17.93 -16.51
CA ILE A 78 13.15 -19.31 -16.80
C ILE A 78 11.67 -19.35 -17.17
N TRP A 79 10.82 -18.62 -16.42
CA TRP A 79 9.37 -18.60 -16.64
C TRP A 79 8.99 -17.82 -17.91
N GLY A 80 9.69 -16.73 -18.23
CA GLY A 80 9.48 -15.96 -19.45
C GLY A 80 9.83 -16.76 -20.71
N ARG A 81 10.96 -17.49 -20.68
CA ARG A 81 11.35 -18.42 -21.75
C ARG A 81 10.36 -19.57 -21.93
N PHE A 82 9.90 -20.16 -20.82
CA PHE A 82 8.86 -21.21 -20.85
C PHE A 82 7.59 -20.69 -21.54
N MET A 83 7.10 -19.52 -21.15
CA MET A 83 5.93 -18.90 -21.78
C MET A 83 6.18 -18.49 -23.24
N GLY A 84 7.38 -18.05 -23.61
CA GLY A 84 7.72 -17.77 -25.00
C GLY A 84 7.65 -19.01 -25.90
N LEU A 85 7.99 -20.19 -25.38
CA LEU A 85 7.85 -21.47 -26.10
C LEU A 85 6.39 -21.86 -26.35
N THR A 86 5.47 -21.33 -25.56
CA THR A 86 4.05 -21.63 -25.69
C THR A 86 3.36 -20.78 -26.78
N GLY A 87 4.09 -19.87 -27.43
CA GLY A 87 3.56 -18.96 -28.46
C GLY A 87 2.92 -17.69 -27.89
N TRP A 88 2.97 -17.51 -26.57
CA TRP A 88 2.52 -16.29 -25.89
C TRP A 88 3.39 -15.08 -26.30
N LYS A 89 2.74 -13.97 -26.70
CA LYS A 89 3.40 -12.71 -27.06
C LYS A 89 2.97 -11.60 -26.10
N GLU A 90 3.94 -10.87 -25.56
CA GLU A 90 3.73 -9.64 -24.80
C GLU A 90 3.19 -8.57 -25.75
N GLY A 91 1.99 -8.06 -25.50
CA GLY A 91 1.37 -7.10 -26.41
C GLY A 91 1.60 -5.65 -26.01
N ALA A 92 1.55 -4.76 -27.01
CA ALA A 92 2.00 -3.37 -26.94
C ALA A 92 1.32 -2.50 -25.87
N HIS A 93 0.10 -2.84 -25.44
CA HIS A 93 -0.62 -2.10 -24.38
C HIS A 93 -0.01 -2.29 -22.98
N HIS A 94 0.82 -3.32 -22.77
CA HIS A 94 1.57 -3.50 -21.52
C HIS A 94 2.72 -2.49 -21.38
N GLU A 95 3.23 -1.94 -22.50
CA GLU A 95 4.36 -1.01 -22.50
C GLU A 95 3.97 0.41 -22.06
N ALA A 96 2.73 0.84 -22.30
CA ALA A 96 2.29 2.23 -22.09
C ALA A 96 1.84 2.56 -20.65
N THR A 97 1.53 1.54 -19.84
CA THR A 97 0.71 1.72 -18.62
C THR A 97 1.47 1.44 -17.32
N TYR A 98 2.70 0.95 -17.40
CA TYR A 98 3.53 0.62 -16.25
C TYR A 98 4.00 1.86 -15.50
N VAL A 99 3.77 1.90 -14.18
CA VAL A 99 4.39 2.88 -13.29
C VAL A 99 5.61 2.24 -12.62
N PRO A 100 6.82 2.83 -12.76
CA PRO A 100 7.99 2.34 -12.08
C PRO A 100 7.77 2.29 -10.57
N ARG A 101 8.01 1.11 -10.00
CA ARG A 101 7.97 0.92 -8.55
C ARG A 101 9.19 1.63 -7.96
N VAL A 102 8.96 2.55 -7.03
CA VAL A 102 10.04 3.13 -6.24
C VAL A 102 10.58 2.02 -5.33
N PRO A 103 11.90 1.76 -5.31
CA PRO A 103 12.48 0.88 -4.30
C PRO A 103 12.15 1.47 -2.92
N ALA A 104 11.44 0.71 -2.09
CA ALA A 104 11.24 1.10 -0.70
C ALA A 104 12.59 1.11 0.01
N ASP A 105 12.81 2.10 0.87
CA ASP A 105 14.00 2.14 1.69
C ASP A 105 14.09 0.88 2.57
N PRO A 106 15.28 0.31 2.76
CA PRO A 106 15.43 -0.85 3.62
C PRO A 106 15.01 -0.48 5.05
N LEU A 107 14.41 -1.43 5.77
CA LEU A 107 13.95 -1.21 7.14
C LEU A 107 15.06 -0.67 8.07
N SER A 108 16.32 -1.03 7.82
CA SER A 108 17.46 -0.47 8.54
C SER A 108 17.66 1.03 8.32
N ALA A 109 17.44 1.52 7.08
CA ALA A 109 17.51 2.95 6.77
C ALA A 109 16.35 3.71 7.42
N ILE A 110 15.12 3.17 7.35
CA ILE A 110 13.95 3.74 8.02
C ILE A 110 14.19 3.81 9.53
N LYS A 111 14.67 2.71 10.14
CA LYS A 111 15.03 2.66 11.56
C LYS A 111 16.06 3.71 11.94
N HIS A 112 17.11 3.83 11.14
CA HIS A 112 18.13 4.84 11.36
C HIS A 112 17.56 6.26 11.27
N HIS A 113 16.76 6.56 10.25
CA HIS A 113 16.17 7.88 10.04
C HIS A 113 15.26 8.26 11.22
N VAL A 114 14.30 7.39 11.58
CA VAL A 114 13.34 7.66 12.65
C VAL A 114 14.04 7.78 14.00
N LEU A 115 15.02 6.92 14.30
CA LEU A 115 15.76 6.96 15.56
C LEU A 115 16.49 8.31 15.74
N HIS A 116 17.07 8.86 14.68
CA HIS A 116 17.83 10.11 14.74
C HIS A 116 16.99 11.37 14.45
N SER A 117 15.67 11.22 14.30
CA SER A 117 14.76 12.35 14.12
C SER A 117 14.74 13.25 15.36
N GLN A 118 14.50 14.54 15.15
CA GLN A 118 14.45 15.51 16.25
C GLN A 118 13.32 15.19 17.22
N ALA A 119 12.16 14.76 16.74
CA ALA A 119 11.01 14.43 17.59
C ALA A 119 11.33 13.25 18.53
N VAL A 120 11.91 12.16 18.01
CA VAL A 120 12.27 10.98 18.80
C VAL A 120 13.41 11.31 19.78
N GLN A 121 14.46 11.99 19.33
CA GLN A 121 15.58 12.37 20.20
C GLN A 121 15.15 13.29 21.34
N THR A 122 14.24 14.24 21.09
CA THR A 122 13.70 15.12 22.14
C THR A 122 12.98 14.33 23.24
N VAL A 123 12.21 13.30 22.88
CA VAL A 123 11.52 12.43 23.85
C VAL A 123 12.53 11.63 24.67
N ILE A 124 13.57 11.09 24.02
CA ILE A 124 14.65 10.34 24.70
C ILE A 124 15.41 11.25 25.67
N GLU A 125 15.81 12.45 25.24
CA GLU A 125 16.53 13.41 26.08
C GLU A 125 15.71 13.87 27.29
N ASN A 126 14.40 14.05 27.13
CA ASN A 126 13.52 14.42 28.23
C ASN A 126 13.40 13.30 29.28
N ALA A 127 13.36 12.05 28.83
CA ALA A 127 13.37 10.89 29.73
C ALA A 127 14.71 10.72 30.45
N GLU A 128 15.84 10.94 29.75
CA GLU A 128 17.18 10.96 30.37
C GLU A 128 17.30 12.05 31.44
N LYS A 129 16.73 13.24 31.21
CA LYS A 129 16.71 14.33 32.21
C LYS A 129 15.87 13.97 33.43
N ALA A 130 14.75 13.27 33.24
CA ALA A 130 13.87 12.85 34.33
C ALA A 130 14.47 11.72 35.18
N ALA A 131 15.27 10.84 34.56
CA ALA A 131 15.97 9.74 35.22
C ALA A 131 17.42 9.66 34.70
N PRO A 132 18.38 10.38 35.32
CA PRO A 132 19.75 10.46 34.84
C PRO A 132 20.51 9.13 35.06
N ASN A 133 20.27 8.18 34.17
CA ASN A 133 20.99 6.91 34.04
C ASN A 133 21.28 6.68 32.55
N LYS A 134 22.54 6.36 32.22
CA LYS A 134 22.97 6.06 30.84
C LYS A 134 22.23 4.87 30.21
N GLU A 135 21.64 3.99 31.02
CA GLU A 135 20.84 2.86 30.54
C GLU A 135 19.48 3.28 29.97
N VAL A 136 18.94 4.45 30.38
CA VAL A 136 17.63 4.94 29.90
C VAL A 136 17.65 5.16 28.39
N ARG A 137 18.73 5.76 27.87
CA ARG A 137 18.90 5.98 26.42
C ARG A 137 18.86 4.67 25.65
N ALA A 138 19.73 3.74 26.04
CA ALA A 138 19.87 2.47 25.36
C ALA A 138 18.56 1.66 25.38
N LEU A 139 17.83 1.71 26.50
CA LEU A 139 16.53 1.07 26.63
C LEU A 139 15.48 1.71 25.71
N MET A 140 15.42 3.03 25.63
CA MET A 140 14.47 3.73 24.77
C MET A 140 14.80 3.56 23.28
N GLU A 141 16.08 3.62 22.90
CA GLU A 141 16.51 3.34 21.53
C GLU A 141 16.14 1.91 21.12
N ALA A 142 16.34 0.93 22.01
CA ALA A 142 15.89 -0.45 21.78
C ALA A 142 14.36 -0.55 21.61
N GLN A 143 13.60 0.18 22.43
CA GLN A 143 12.14 0.26 22.30
C GLN A 143 11.70 0.86 20.96
N VAL A 144 12.34 1.94 20.48
CA VAL A 144 12.07 2.53 19.16
C VAL A 144 12.29 1.50 18.06
N LEU A 145 13.41 0.77 18.09
CA LEU A 145 13.72 -0.25 17.10
C LEU A 145 12.71 -1.41 17.13
N GLU A 146 12.24 -1.81 18.31
CA GLU A 146 11.19 -2.81 18.47
C GLU A 146 9.84 -2.32 17.91
N MET A 147 9.44 -1.08 18.25
CA MET A 147 8.23 -0.44 17.74
C MET A 147 8.23 -0.42 16.21
N LEU A 148 9.32 0.03 15.59
CA LEU A 148 9.45 0.08 14.13
C LEU A 148 9.45 -1.32 13.50
N SER A 149 10.03 -2.32 14.16
CA SER A 149 10.00 -3.71 13.67
C SER A 149 8.58 -4.27 13.63
N LYS A 150 7.75 -3.91 14.61
CA LYS A 150 6.33 -4.32 14.65
C LYS A 150 5.48 -3.51 13.68
N MET A 151 5.74 -2.20 13.57
CA MET A 151 4.96 -1.27 12.76
C MET A 151 5.21 -1.44 11.26
N ALA A 152 6.47 -1.47 10.82
CA ALA A 152 6.82 -1.22 9.42
C ALA A 152 6.31 -2.26 8.42
N ALA A 153 5.84 -1.78 7.26
CA ALA A 153 5.54 -2.66 6.13
C ALA A 153 6.83 -3.27 5.54
N THR A 154 6.72 -4.45 4.94
CA THR A 154 7.86 -5.13 4.28
C THR A 154 7.44 -5.59 2.88
N VAL A 155 7.04 -4.62 2.04
CA VAL A 155 6.44 -4.87 0.73
C VAL A 155 7.28 -5.86 -0.08
N ASN A 156 6.69 -7.00 -0.43
CA ASN A 156 7.35 -8.04 -1.19
C ASN A 156 6.50 -8.41 -2.41
N TYR A 157 6.91 -7.93 -3.58
CA TYR A 157 6.19 -8.19 -4.82
C TYR A 157 6.22 -9.64 -5.30
N LYS A 158 6.97 -10.56 -4.68
CA LYS A 158 6.77 -11.99 -4.92
C LYS A 158 5.49 -12.45 -4.23
N SER A 159 5.31 -12.07 -2.97
CA SER A 159 4.13 -12.37 -2.17
C SER A 159 2.89 -11.67 -2.69
N VAL A 160 2.99 -10.40 -3.10
CA VAL A 160 1.87 -9.67 -3.74
C VAL A 160 1.34 -10.39 -4.97
N ARG A 161 2.21 -11.02 -5.79
CA ARG A 161 1.78 -11.79 -6.96
C ARG A 161 0.99 -13.04 -6.58
N VAL A 162 1.47 -13.77 -5.57
CA VAL A 162 0.76 -14.94 -5.03
C VAL A 162 -0.58 -14.52 -4.44
N ALA A 163 -0.61 -13.42 -3.68
CA ALA A 163 -1.84 -12.85 -3.13
C ALA A 163 -2.80 -12.41 -4.24
N GLY A 164 -2.32 -11.72 -5.28
CA GLY A 164 -3.14 -11.31 -6.42
C GLY A 164 -3.74 -12.50 -7.17
N TRP A 165 -2.99 -13.59 -7.34
CA TRP A 165 -3.49 -14.85 -7.90
C TRP A 165 -4.59 -15.47 -7.04
N LEU A 166 -4.40 -15.56 -5.71
CA LEU A 166 -5.39 -16.08 -4.77
C LEU A 166 -6.65 -15.21 -4.74
N LEU A 167 -6.49 -13.90 -4.58
CA LEU A 167 -7.57 -12.92 -4.51
C LEU A 167 -8.41 -12.95 -5.79
N ARG A 168 -7.80 -13.11 -6.97
CA ARG A 168 -8.55 -13.29 -8.23
C ARG A 168 -9.53 -14.46 -8.16
N LYS A 169 -9.14 -15.58 -7.54
CA LYS A 169 -10.03 -16.74 -7.37
C LYS A 169 -11.15 -16.44 -6.38
N VAL A 170 -10.82 -15.79 -5.27
CA VAL A 170 -11.80 -15.36 -4.25
C VAL A 170 -12.84 -14.42 -4.88
N TRP A 171 -12.41 -13.42 -5.64
CA TRP A 171 -13.31 -12.46 -6.29
C TRP A 171 -14.29 -13.11 -7.25
N ARG A 172 -13.83 -14.07 -8.06
CA ARG A 172 -14.69 -14.82 -8.98
C ARG A 172 -15.72 -15.71 -8.28
N GLN A 173 -15.48 -16.07 -7.02
CA GLN A 173 -16.41 -16.86 -6.22
C GLN A 173 -17.37 -15.97 -5.42
N MET A 174 -16.91 -14.81 -4.95
CA MET A 174 -17.67 -13.90 -4.08
C MET A 174 -18.57 -12.93 -4.84
N TYR A 175 -18.18 -12.52 -6.04
CA TYR A 175 -18.85 -11.46 -6.79
C TYR A 175 -19.20 -11.93 -8.21
N ASP A 176 -20.45 -11.69 -8.61
CA ASP A 176 -20.86 -11.84 -10.01
C ASP A 176 -20.12 -10.85 -10.92
N LYS A 177 -19.81 -9.67 -10.39
CA LYS A 177 -19.19 -8.55 -11.10
C LYS A 177 -18.53 -7.57 -10.12
N ILE A 178 -17.30 -7.14 -10.42
CA ILE A 178 -16.67 -5.98 -9.80
C ILE A 178 -16.61 -4.88 -10.83
N ILE A 179 -17.05 -3.70 -10.44
CA ILE A 179 -17.12 -2.56 -11.32
C ILE A 179 -15.97 -1.61 -10.97
N VAL A 180 -15.20 -1.22 -11.97
CA VAL A 180 -14.01 -0.38 -11.82
C VAL A 180 -14.19 0.88 -12.67
N ASP A 181 -13.96 2.05 -12.07
CA ASP A 181 -13.76 3.29 -12.82
C ASP A 181 -12.29 3.36 -13.26
N GLU A 182 -12.07 3.05 -14.54
CA GLU A 182 -10.74 3.08 -15.15
C GLU A 182 -10.23 4.50 -15.38
N GLY A 183 -11.12 5.50 -15.52
CA GLY A 183 -10.75 6.91 -15.64
C GLY A 183 -10.17 7.45 -14.33
N GLY A 184 -10.80 7.10 -13.22
CA GLY A 184 -10.26 7.37 -11.88
C GLY A 184 -8.91 6.68 -11.64
N LEU A 185 -8.77 5.41 -12.06
CA LEU A 185 -7.49 4.70 -11.96
C LEU A 185 -6.39 5.31 -12.84
N GLU A 186 -6.72 5.81 -14.04
CA GLU A 186 -5.75 6.53 -14.89
C GLU A 186 -5.33 7.85 -14.24
N THR A 187 -6.26 8.57 -13.62
CA THR A 187 -5.96 9.79 -12.87
C THR A 187 -4.99 9.49 -11.72
N ILE A 188 -5.28 8.46 -10.93
CA ILE A 188 -4.39 7.97 -9.87
C ILE A 188 -3.02 7.60 -10.45
N ARG A 189 -2.99 6.87 -11.57
CA ARG A 189 -1.74 6.46 -12.23
C ARG A 189 -0.89 7.67 -12.59
N ASN A 190 -1.50 8.72 -13.14
CA ASN A 190 -0.80 9.95 -13.52
C ASN A 190 -0.28 10.71 -12.29
N LEU A 191 -1.05 10.77 -11.21
CA LEU A 191 -0.59 11.36 -9.93
C LEU A 191 0.64 10.60 -9.38
N VAL A 192 0.60 9.27 -9.38
CA VAL A 192 1.73 8.44 -8.92
C VAL A 192 2.95 8.61 -9.83
N LYS A 193 2.75 8.77 -11.15
CA LYS A 193 3.84 9.06 -12.11
C LYS A 193 4.44 10.45 -11.90
N ALA A 194 3.62 11.46 -11.62
CA ALA A 194 4.04 12.85 -11.44
C ALA A 194 4.89 13.04 -10.18
N ARG A 195 4.63 12.26 -9.12
CA ARG A 195 5.37 12.30 -7.84
C ARG A 195 5.36 13.66 -7.16
N GLU A 196 4.26 14.39 -7.31
CA GLU A 196 4.10 15.75 -6.77
C GLU A 196 3.77 15.76 -5.27
N GLY A 197 3.46 14.60 -4.66
CA GLY A 197 3.20 14.48 -3.23
C GLY A 197 2.68 13.10 -2.82
N PRO A 198 2.39 12.88 -1.53
CA PRO A 198 1.81 11.64 -1.03
C PRO A 198 0.37 11.48 -1.51
N LEU A 199 0.02 10.28 -1.99
CA LEU A 199 -1.35 9.92 -2.36
C LEU A 199 -2.00 9.13 -1.23
N VAL A 200 -2.98 9.74 -0.56
CA VAL A 200 -3.73 9.09 0.51
C VAL A 200 -5.08 8.60 -0.02
N LEU A 201 -5.26 7.27 -0.04
CA LEU A 201 -6.51 6.65 -0.46
C LEU A 201 -7.42 6.45 0.76
N ILE A 202 -8.63 6.99 0.69
CA ILE A 202 -9.60 6.87 1.79
C ILE A 202 -10.82 6.08 1.31
N PRO A 203 -10.85 4.74 1.50
CA PRO A 203 -12.01 3.94 1.12
C PRO A 203 -13.20 4.23 2.03
N THR A 204 -14.40 3.86 1.58
CA THR A 204 -15.62 3.96 2.40
C THR A 204 -15.61 3.06 3.65
N HIS A 205 -14.63 2.15 3.74
CA HIS A 205 -14.34 1.25 4.86
C HIS A 205 -15.58 0.49 5.35
N ARG A 206 -16.36 -0.03 4.40
CA ARG A 206 -17.56 -0.84 4.67
C ARG A 206 -17.19 -2.26 5.05
N SER A 207 -16.02 -2.74 4.65
CA SER A 207 -15.55 -4.08 4.96
C SER A 207 -14.03 -4.22 4.92
N TYR A 208 -13.50 -5.28 5.52
CA TYR A 208 -12.10 -5.66 5.35
C TYR A 208 -11.76 -6.12 3.92
N ILE A 209 -12.75 -6.34 3.05
CA ILE A 209 -12.50 -6.58 1.63
C ILE A 209 -12.01 -5.30 0.94
N ASP A 210 -12.38 -4.11 1.43
CA ASP A 210 -12.10 -2.85 0.74
C ASP A 210 -10.59 -2.65 0.51
N PHE A 211 -9.76 -2.91 1.53
CA PHE A 211 -8.30 -2.78 1.38
C PHE A 211 -7.70 -3.90 0.53
N LEU A 212 -8.23 -5.12 0.59
CA LEU A 212 -7.78 -6.23 -0.26
C LEU A 212 -8.11 -5.98 -1.73
N MET A 213 -9.31 -5.44 -2.00
CA MET A 213 -9.78 -5.07 -3.32
C MET A 213 -8.95 -3.93 -3.88
N MET A 214 -8.69 -2.88 -3.10
CA MET A 214 -7.87 -1.74 -3.53
C MET A 214 -6.45 -2.20 -3.89
N THR A 215 -5.81 -2.99 -3.01
CA THR A 215 -4.48 -3.55 -3.27
C THR A 215 -4.48 -4.46 -4.51
N TYR A 216 -5.53 -5.27 -4.69
CA TYR A 216 -5.70 -6.10 -5.87
C TYR A 216 -5.82 -5.27 -7.15
N LEU A 217 -6.64 -4.22 -7.16
CA LEU A 217 -6.83 -3.34 -8.32
C LEU A 217 -5.53 -2.61 -8.68
N PHE A 218 -4.82 -2.07 -7.70
CA PHE A 218 -3.53 -1.40 -7.95
C PHE A 218 -2.53 -2.38 -8.58
N PHE A 219 -2.44 -3.58 -8.02
CA PHE A 219 -1.62 -4.65 -8.60
C PHE A 219 -2.06 -5.04 -10.02
N ALA A 220 -3.36 -5.24 -10.25
CA ALA A 220 -3.94 -5.65 -11.52
C ALA A 220 -3.73 -4.62 -12.64
N TYR A 221 -3.78 -3.33 -12.29
CA TYR A 221 -3.64 -2.20 -13.19
C TYR A 221 -2.21 -1.65 -13.25
N ASN A 222 -1.22 -2.40 -12.77
CA ASN A 222 0.21 -2.05 -12.82
C ASN A 222 0.59 -0.74 -12.12
N ILE A 223 -0.15 -0.40 -11.07
CA ILE A 223 0.12 0.70 -10.15
C ILE A 223 0.84 0.10 -8.92
N PRO A 224 1.83 0.78 -8.30
CA PRO A 224 2.47 0.28 -7.09
C PRO A 224 1.42 0.04 -5.99
N VAL A 225 1.46 -1.11 -5.32
CA VAL A 225 0.46 -1.40 -4.27
C VAL A 225 0.53 -0.34 -3.17
N PRO A 226 -0.63 0.10 -2.63
CA PRO A 226 -0.65 1.11 -1.59
C PRO A 226 -0.20 0.53 -0.25
N HIS A 227 0.34 1.39 0.61
CA HIS A 227 0.49 1.07 2.02
C HIS A 227 -0.87 1.06 2.71
N ILE A 228 -1.06 0.11 3.63
CA ILE A 228 -2.33 -0.09 4.33
C ILE A 228 -2.12 0.23 5.81
N PHE A 229 -2.85 1.21 6.33
CA PHE A 229 -2.93 1.46 7.76
C PHE A 229 -3.76 0.35 8.42
N ALA A 230 -3.10 -0.58 9.10
CA ALA A 230 -3.73 -1.71 9.77
C ALA A 230 -3.65 -1.58 11.29
N GLY A 231 -4.67 -2.04 12.00
CA GLY A 231 -4.62 -2.13 13.46
C GLY A 231 -3.65 -3.23 13.94
N GLU A 232 -3.08 -3.08 15.11
CA GLU A 232 -2.15 -4.07 15.68
C GLU A 232 -2.80 -5.43 15.95
N ASP A 233 -4.12 -5.53 16.05
CA ASP A 233 -4.83 -6.81 16.23
C ASP A 233 -4.55 -7.79 15.09
N PHE A 234 -4.27 -7.25 13.89
CA PHE A 234 -3.89 -8.05 12.73
C PHE A 234 -2.54 -8.76 12.91
N LEU A 235 -1.72 -8.37 13.89
CA LEU A 235 -0.47 -9.07 14.21
C LEU A 235 -0.72 -10.49 14.72
N ASN A 236 -1.88 -10.75 15.33
CA ASN A 236 -2.23 -12.02 15.94
C ASN A 236 -2.84 -13.04 14.95
N MET A 237 -2.87 -12.73 13.66
CA MET A 237 -3.47 -13.59 12.62
C MET A 237 -2.52 -14.66 12.05
N GLY A 238 -1.37 -14.89 12.69
CA GLY A 238 -0.41 -15.93 12.28
C GLY A 238 0.14 -15.69 10.87
N PRO A 239 0.09 -16.67 9.95
CA PRO A 239 0.63 -16.52 8.59
C PRO A 239 0.01 -15.36 7.80
N MET A 240 -1.24 -15.00 8.08
CA MET A 240 -1.92 -13.88 7.41
C MET A 240 -1.26 -12.54 7.72
N THR A 241 -0.70 -12.37 8.92
CA THR A 241 0.06 -11.17 9.31
C THR A 241 1.20 -10.91 8.33
N GLN A 242 1.95 -11.96 7.96
CA GLN A 242 3.07 -11.84 7.04
C GLN A 242 2.60 -11.47 5.63
N VAL A 243 1.53 -12.10 5.14
CA VAL A 243 0.95 -11.78 3.82
C VAL A 243 0.48 -10.31 3.77
N LEU A 244 -0.19 -9.83 4.83
CA LEU A 244 -0.63 -8.43 4.92
C LEU A 244 0.57 -7.47 4.94
N ARG A 245 1.59 -7.77 5.77
CA ARG A 245 2.81 -6.95 5.87
C ARG A 245 3.57 -6.87 4.55
N GLU A 246 3.70 -8.01 3.87
CA GLU A 246 4.30 -8.11 2.54
C GLU A 246 3.43 -7.49 1.44
N GLY A 247 2.13 -7.36 1.68
CA GLY A 247 1.17 -6.66 0.85
C GLY A 247 1.15 -5.13 1.04
N GLY A 248 1.91 -4.59 2.00
CA GLY A 248 2.00 -3.15 2.28
C GLY A 248 1.35 -2.71 3.59
N ALA A 249 0.79 -3.63 4.39
CA ALA A 249 0.26 -3.28 5.70
C ALA A 249 1.35 -2.90 6.69
N PHE A 250 1.17 -1.74 7.31
CA PHE A 250 1.91 -1.34 8.51
C PHE A 250 0.93 -1.29 9.69
N PHE A 251 1.40 -1.67 10.87
CA PHE A 251 0.54 -1.98 12.02
C PHE A 251 0.63 -0.91 13.09
N VAL A 252 -0.51 -0.38 13.49
CA VAL A 252 -0.63 0.74 14.42
C VAL A 252 -1.48 0.37 15.62
N ARG A 253 -1.08 0.84 16.81
CA ARG A 253 -1.83 0.71 18.05
C ARG A 253 -3.17 1.44 17.95
N ARG A 254 -4.22 0.89 18.58
CA ARG A 254 -5.54 1.54 18.58
C ARG A 254 -5.56 2.86 19.36
N SER A 255 -4.76 2.96 20.41
CA SER A 255 -4.60 4.16 21.22
C SER A 255 -3.14 4.28 21.66
N PHE A 256 -2.56 5.44 21.42
CA PHE A 256 -1.19 5.76 21.79
C PHE A 256 -1.00 7.24 22.13
N LYS A 257 -2.09 7.97 22.38
CA LYS A 257 -2.08 9.41 22.68
C LYS A 257 -1.24 9.74 23.91
N ASP A 258 -1.21 8.84 24.88
CA ASP A 258 -0.48 9.01 26.15
C ASP A 258 0.94 8.42 26.09
N ASP A 259 1.33 7.81 24.96
CA ASP A 259 2.68 7.28 24.73
C ASP A 259 3.43 8.25 23.79
N ALA A 260 4.14 9.20 24.39
CA ALA A 260 4.87 10.23 23.64
C ALA A 260 5.97 9.64 22.75
N LEU A 261 6.62 8.55 23.17
CA LEU A 261 7.65 7.88 22.38
C LEU A 261 7.03 7.22 21.16
N TYR A 262 5.96 6.45 21.34
CA TYR A 262 5.28 5.81 20.22
C TYR A 262 4.69 6.85 19.25
N THR A 263 4.13 7.95 19.76
CA THR A 263 3.59 9.04 18.93
C THR A 263 4.67 9.66 18.06
N ALA A 264 5.84 9.97 18.63
CA ALA A 264 6.98 10.50 17.87
C ALA A 264 7.46 9.50 16.82
N VAL A 265 7.65 8.23 17.19
CA VAL A 265 8.09 7.16 16.26
C VAL A 265 7.11 6.97 15.11
N PHE A 266 5.81 6.96 15.41
CA PHE A 266 4.76 6.79 14.40
C PHE A 266 4.71 7.97 13.43
N SER A 267 4.75 9.21 13.95
CA SER A 267 4.75 10.42 13.13
C SER A 267 5.92 10.44 12.15
N GLU A 268 7.12 10.19 12.65
CA GLU A 268 8.34 10.18 11.84
C GLU A 268 8.34 9.04 10.82
N TYR A 269 7.86 7.85 11.21
CA TYR A 269 7.70 6.74 10.28
C TYR A 269 6.78 7.11 9.10
N THR A 270 5.66 7.79 9.35
CA THR A 270 4.69 8.18 8.31
C THR A 270 5.15 9.32 7.42
N GLN A 271 6.16 10.10 7.83
CA GLN A 271 6.75 11.13 6.97
C GLN A 271 7.84 10.56 6.06
N VAL A 272 8.51 9.49 6.51
CA VAL A 272 9.56 8.79 5.74
C VAL A 272 8.97 7.81 4.71
N CYS A 273 7.84 7.17 5.03
CA CYS A 273 7.25 6.07 4.25
C CYS A 273 6.05 6.48 3.39
#